data_AF-A0A6F9XR23-F1
#
_entry.id   AF-A0A6F9XR23-F1
#
_cell.length_a   1.000
_cell.length_b   1.000
_cell.length_c   1.000
_cell.angle_alpha   90.00
_cell.angle_beta   90.00
_cell.angle_gamma   90.00
#
_symmetry.space_group_name_H-M   'P 1'
#
loop_
_entity.id
_entity.type
_entity.pdbx_description
1 polymer ?
#
loop_
_entity_poly.entity_id
_entity_poly.type
_entity_poly.pdbx_seq_one_letter_code
_entity_poly.pdbx_strand_id
1 'polypeptide(L)'
;MTVKKAKNFAFAALGLGLALTAHIAKIHLTSKAICELATDQQQFKIGRHSFVYCYQKPVLAGNTSAIKKINAAWQADYENNQHNFALMKEAALALKDLDTTCSSRFLVTITYNRHGVISFRQDAEFSPVAAGYHKYNGGAYSLTTGNRIPVDRTLAKCWPNFAAINRKKITAAEALAAVEIAAKVLTGR
;
A
#
# COMPACT_ATOMS: atom_id res chain seq x y z
N MET A 1 -5.16 -23.12 -25.40
CA MET A 1 -6.29 -22.68 -24.56
C MET A 1 -6.28 -21.17 -24.46
N THR A 2 -7.37 -20.54 -24.88
CA THR A 2 -7.51 -19.10 -25.11
C THR A 2 -7.72 -18.36 -23.79
N VAL A 3 -6.75 -17.53 -23.38
CA VAL A 3 -6.88 -16.67 -22.19
C VAL A 3 -7.76 -15.47 -22.54
N LYS A 4 -9.03 -15.50 -22.12
CA LYS A 4 -9.93 -14.33 -22.21
C LYS A 4 -9.53 -13.31 -21.15
N LYS A 5 -9.02 -12.14 -21.58
CA LYS A 5 -8.90 -10.94 -20.73
C LYS A 5 -10.31 -10.36 -20.52
N ALA A 6 -10.87 -10.52 -19.34
CA ALA A 6 -12.07 -9.81 -18.94
C ALA A 6 -11.71 -8.36 -18.59
N LYS A 7 -12.22 -7.40 -19.35
CA LYS A 7 -12.18 -5.96 -19.04
C LYS A 7 -13.47 -5.57 -18.31
N ASN A 8 -13.30 -4.65 -17.36
CA ASN A 8 -14.31 -3.86 -16.65
C ASN A 8 -15.10 -4.58 -15.54
N PHE A 9 -14.83 -4.19 -14.29
CA PHE A 9 -15.86 -4.10 -13.25
C PHE A 9 -15.64 -2.82 -12.44
N ALA A 10 -16.59 -1.89 -12.56
CA ALA A 10 -16.80 -0.81 -11.63
C ALA A 10 -17.42 -1.38 -10.36
N PHE A 11 -16.96 -0.97 -9.18
CA PHE A 11 -17.72 -1.16 -7.96
C PHE A 11 -17.81 0.12 -7.14
N ALA A 12 -19.05 0.39 -6.75
CA ALA A 12 -19.56 1.57 -6.10
C ALA A 12 -19.06 1.71 -4.66
N ALA A 13 -19.01 2.96 -4.21
CA ALA A 13 -18.86 3.36 -2.83
C ALA A 13 -20.11 3.03 -2.00
N LEU A 14 -19.93 2.69 -0.73
CA LEU A 14 -20.79 3.01 0.44
C LEU A 14 -20.06 2.46 1.69
N GLY A 15 -19.43 3.28 2.54
CA GLY A 15 -20.00 3.82 3.80
C GLY A 15 -19.54 2.95 4.99
N LEU A 16 -19.18 3.40 6.20
CA LEU A 16 -19.20 4.68 6.90
C LEU A 16 -18.35 4.49 8.20
N GLY A 17 -17.63 5.50 8.69
CA GLY A 17 -17.01 5.45 10.03
C GLY A 17 -15.99 6.56 10.32
N LEU A 18 -16.50 7.69 10.84
CA LEU A 18 -15.87 8.92 11.37
C LEU A 18 -14.59 8.69 12.21
N ALA A 19 -13.65 9.61 12.44
CA ALA A 19 -13.33 10.96 11.97
C ALA A 19 -11.95 11.31 12.58
N LEU A 20 -11.08 12.02 11.86
CA LEU A 20 -10.10 12.92 12.50
C LEU A 20 -9.85 14.11 11.57
N THR A 21 -10.45 15.23 11.95
CA THR A 21 -10.30 16.52 11.29
C THR A 21 -8.91 17.09 11.58
N ALA A 22 -8.00 16.97 10.61
CA ALA A 22 -6.90 17.90 10.46
C ALA A 22 -7.07 18.59 9.11
N HIS A 23 -6.93 19.92 9.09
CA HIS A 23 -7.07 20.77 7.90
C HIS A 23 -6.24 20.23 6.72
N ILE A 24 -6.87 19.39 5.89
CA ILE A 24 -6.37 19.08 4.55
C ILE A 24 -6.71 20.30 3.73
N ALA A 25 -5.74 21.18 3.57
CA ALA A 25 -5.77 22.21 2.55
C ALA A 25 -6.19 21.52 1.24
N LYS A 26 -7.40 21.86 0.78
CA LYS A 26 -7.92 21.53 -0.53
C LYS A 26 -6.94 22.08 -1.57
N ILE A 27 -5.98 21.27 -1.99
CA ILE A 27 -5.38 21.40 -3.31
C ILE A 27 -6.02 20.30 -4.14
N HIS A 28 -7.24 20.59 -4.60
CA HIS A 28 -7.87 19.93 -5.72
C HIS A 28 -7.01 20.19 -6.97
N LEU A 29 -6.07 19.30 -7.23
CA LEU A 29 -5.44 19.13 -8.54
C LEU A 29 -5.58 17.65 -8.91
N THR A 30 -6.82 17.25 -9.22
CA THR A 30 -7.13 16.15 -10.15
C THR A 30 -6.05 15.07 -10.31
N SER A 31 -5.86 14.25 -9.27
CA SER A 31 -4.83 13.20 -9.19
C SER A 31 -4.92 12.14 -10.30
N LYS A 32 -6.08 12.01 -10.97
CA LYS A 32 -6.26 11.10 -12.11
C LYS A 32 -5.45 11.49 -13.36
N ALA A 33 -5.00 12.74 -13.48
CA ALA A 33 -4.27 13.21 -14.67
C ALA A 33 -2.78 12.83 -14.66
N ILE A 34 -2.20 12.52 -13.50
CA ILE A 34 -0.76 12.29 -13.35
C ILE A 34 -0.43 10.80 -13.21
N CYS A 35 -1.32 9.98 -12.65
CA CYS A 35 -1.04 8.58 -12.39
C CYS A 35 -2.28 7.69 -12.47
N GLU A 36 -2.14 6.56 -13.15
CA GLU A 36 -3.10 5.46 -13.21
C GLU A 36 -2.63 4.30 -12.32
N LEU A 37 -3.58 3.58 -11.71
CA LEU A 37 -3.32 2.31 -11.05
C LEU A 37 -3.74 1.17 -11.98
N ALA A 38 -2.77 0.60 -12.69
CA ALA A 38 -3.00 -0.61 -13.48
C ALA A 38 -3.12 -1.81 -12.52
N THR A 39 -4.31 -2.38 -12.42
CA THR A 39 -4.56 -3.54 -11.54
C THR A 39 -4.38 -4.83 -12.31
N ASP A 40 -3.48 -5.69 -11.84
CA ASP A 40 -3.39 -7.08 -12.26
C ASP A 40 -4.01 -7.97 -11.18
N GLN A 41 -4.97 -8.80 -11.58
CA GLN A 41 -5.61 -9.75 -10.69
C GLN A 41 -5.55 -11.14 -11.32
N GLN A 42 -5.01 -12.09 -10.57
CA GLN A 42 -4.87 -13.47 -11.00
C GLN A 42 -5.51 -14.38 -9.94
N GLN A 43 -6.17 -15.42 -10.42
CA GLN A 43 -6.67 -16.48 -9.56
C GLN A 43 -6.29 -17.83 -10.16
N PHE A 44 -5.86 -18.76 -9.32
CA PHE A 44 -5.72 -20.15 -9.72
C PHE A 44 -6.24 -21.07 -8.61
N LYS A 45 -6.55 -22.31 -8.99
CA LYS A 45 -7.12 -23.31 -8.09
C LYS A 45 -6.30 -24.59 -8.14
N ILE A 46 -6.14 -25.24 -6.99
CA ILE A 46 -5.57 -26.58 -6.85
C ILE A 46 -6.53 -27.35 -5.94
N GLY A 47 -7.20 -28.36 -6.47
CA GLY A 47 -8.29 -29.05 -5.76
C GLY A 47 -9.37 -28.07 -5.32
N ARG A 48 -9.66 -28.04 -4.01
CA ARG A 48 -10.62 -27.12 -3.38
C ARG A 48 -10.03 -25.77 -2.98
N HIS A 49 -8.71 -25.59 -3.10
CA HIS A 49 -8.01 -24.38 -2.66
C HIS A 49 -7.98 -23.33 -3.77
N SER A 50 -8.19 -22.08 -3.38
CA SER A 50 -8.09 -20.92 -4.26
C SER A 50 -6.95 -20.03 -3.82
N PHE A 51 -6.19 -19.58 -4.81
CA PHE A 51 -5.07 -18.67 -4.64
C PHE A 51 -5.38 -17.40 -5.40
N VAL A 52 -5.35 -16.27 -4.69
CA VAL A 52 -5.67 -14.96 -5.27
C VAL A 52 -4.46 -14.06 -5.19
N TYR A 53 -4.12 -13.44 -6.31
CA TYR A 53 -3.14 -12.38 -6.41
C TYR A 53 -3.79 -11.13 -6.94
N CYS A 54 -3.50 -10.01 -6.30
CA CYS A 54 -3.88 -8.69 -6.77
C CYS A 54 -2.71 -7.75 -6.59
N TYR A 55 -2.33 -7.06 -7.64
CA TYR A 55 -1.28 -6.05 -7.61
C TYR A 55 -1.72 -4.80 -8.33
N GLN A 56 -1.66 -3.66 -7.65
CA GLN A 56 -1.89 -2.35 -8.23
C GLN A 56 -0.55 -1.72 -8.58
N LYS A 57 -0.26 -1.62 -9.88
CA LYS A 57 0.95 -0.96 -10.38
C LYS A 57 0.66 0.52 -10.67
N PRO A 58 1.33 1.45 -9.98
CA PRO A 58 1.29 2.86 -10.36
C PRO A 58 1.99 3.09 -11.70
N VAL A 59 1.32 3.81 -12.59
CA VAL A 59 1.85 4.23 -13.88
C VAL A 59 1.65 5.73 -14.01
N LEU A 60 2.75 6.49 -13.98
CA LEU A 60 2.69 7.93 -14.15
C LEU A 60 2.56 8.27 -15.64
N ALA A 61 1.66 9.20 -15.96
CA ALA A 61 1.49 9.76 -17.29
C ALA A 61 2.61 10.76 -17.60
N GLY A 62 3.11 10.74 -18.83
CA GLY A 62 4.17 11.62 -19.34
C GLY A 62 5.44 10.88 -19.76
N ASN A 63 6.37 11.60 -20.41
CA ASN A 63 7.55 11.01 -21.06
C ASN A 63 8.89 11.57 -20.56
N THR A 64 8.90 12.37 -19.50
CA THR A 64 10.13 12.94 -18.94
C THR A 64 11.04 11.84 -18.41
N SER A 65 12.34 12.10 -18.35
CA SER A 65 13.32 11.16 -17.78
C SER A 65 12.98 10.77 -16.34
N ALA A 66 12.51 11.75 -15.54
CA ALA A 66 12.06 11.54 -14.18
C ALA A 66 10.88 10.56 -14.09
N ILE A 67 9.84 10.77 -14.91
CA ILE A 67 8.65 9.89 -14.95
C ILE A 67 9.04 8.49 -15.41
N LYS A 68 9.85 8.36 -16.47
CA LYS A 68 10.34 7.07 -16.95
C LYS A 68 11.09 6.31 -15.85
N LYS A 69 11.92 7.00 -15.06
CA LYS A 69 12.67 6.42 -13.96
C LYS A 69 11.76 5.90 -12.84
N ILE A 70 10.73 6.66 -12.47
CA ILE A 70 9.74 6.23 -11.47
C ILE A 70 8.94 5.03 -11.97
N ASN A 71 8.46 5.07 -13.21
CA ASN A 71 7.72 3.96 -13.83
C ASN A 71 8.58 2.69 -13.93
N ALA A 72 9.86 2.82 -14.27
CA ALA A 72 10.79 1.68 -14.31
C ALA A 72 11.00 1.04 -12.94
N ALA A 73 11.07 1.84 -11.86
CA ALA A 73 11.16 1.31 -10.51
C ALA A 73 9.91 0.49 -10.12
N TRP A 74 8.71 0.97 -10.46
CA TRP A 74 7.47 0.23 -10.22
C TRP A 74 7.31 -1.00 -11.12
N GLN A 75 7.86 -0.95 -12.34
CA GLN A 75 7.91 -2.11 -13.22
C GLN A 75 8.80 -3.22 -12.65
N ALA A 76 9.99 -2.87 -12.13
CA ALA A 76 10.88 -3.83 -11.48
C ALA A 76 10.25 -4.43 -10.21
N ASP A 77 9.57 -3.63 -9.39
CA ASP A 77 8.83 -4.15 -8.22
C ASP A 77 7.71 -5.11 -8.64
N TYR A 78 6.95 -4.77 -9.68
CA TYR A 78 5.92 -5.65 -10.23
C TYR A 78 6.49 -6.98 -10.72
N GLU A 79 7.58 -6.96 -11.49
CA GLU A 79 8.23 -8.17 -12.01
C GLU A 79 8.73 -9.07 -10.88
N ASN A 80 9.34 -8.49 -9.84
CA ASN A 80 9.75 -9.22 -8.64
C ASN A 80 8.55 -9.88 -7.92
N ASN A 81 7.42 -9.17 -7.80
CA ASN A 81 6.20 -9.72 -7.20
C ASN A 81 5.55 -10.81 -8.06
N GLN A 82 5.62 -10.71 -9.40
CA GLN A 82 5.17 -11.77 -10.30
C GLN A 82 6.01 -13.04 -10.14
N HIS A 83 7.33 -12.89 -10.05
CA HIS A 83 8.24 -14.02 -9.79
C HIS A 83 7.90 -14.71 -8.46
N ASN A 84 7.75 -13.94 -7.37
CA ASN A 84 7.37 -14.49 -6.07
C ASN A 84 5.99 -15.16 -6.10
N PHE A 85 5.03 -14.61 -6.84
CA PHE A 85 3.73 -15.23 -7.00
C PHE A 85 3.82 -16.57 -7.76
N ALA A 86 4.68 -16.67 -8.77
CA ALA A 86 4.94 -17.92 -9.48
C ALA A 86 5.50 -19.01 -8.54
N LEU A 87 6.51 -18.66 -7.72
CA LEU A 87 7.06 -19.55 -6.70
C LEU A 87 5.99 -20.00 -5.68
N MET A 88 5.08 -19.10 -5.31
CA MET A 88 3.96 -19.45 -4.44
C MET A 88 3.02 -20.47 -5.10
N LYS A 89 2.81 -20.42 -6.43
CA LYS A 89 2.03 -21.45 -7.13
C LYS A 89 2.70 -22.81 -7.09
N GLU A 90 4.02 -22.84 -7.25
CA GLU A 90 4.81 -24.08 -7.17
C GLU A 90 4.76 -24.67 -5.77
N ALA A 91 4.97 -23.85 -4.73
CA ALA A 91 4.85 -24.28 -3.34
C ALA A 91 3.44 -24.80 -3.01
N ALA A 92 2.40 -24.14 -3.54
CA ALA A 92 1.02 -24.56 -3.37
C ALA A 92 0.74 -25.96 -3.94
N LEU A 93 1.37 -26.33 -5.06
CA LEU A 93 1.25 -27.68 -5.63
C LEU A 93 1.89 -28.74 -4.73
N ALA A 94 3.01 -28.42 -4.10
CA ALA A 94 3.69 -29.30 -3.14
C ALA A 94 2.90 -29.48 -1.83
N LEU A 95 2.07 -28.51 -1.47
CA LEU A 95 1.27 -28.49 -0.24
C LEU A 95 -0.21 -28.82 -0.47
N LYS A 96 -0.56 -29.45 -1.60
CA LYS A 96 -1.93 -29.72 -2.05
C LYS A 96 -2.83 -30.46 -1.04
N ASP A 97 -2.22 -31.18 -0.09
CA ASP A 97 -2.92 -31.97 0.92
C ASP A 97 -3.24 -31.16 2.19
N LEU A 98 -2.74 -29.92 2.32
CA LEU A 98 -3.06 -29.00 3.39
C LEU A 98 -4.30 -28.16 3.05
N ASP A 99 -5.23 -28.05 4.01
CA ASP A 99 -6.48 -27.29 3.82
C ASP A 99 -6.26 -25.77 3.93
N THR A 100 -5.63 -25.15 2.92
CA THR A 100 -5.24 -23.74 3.01
C THR A 100 -5.59 -22.94 1.75
N THR A 101 -6.29 -21.82 1.94
CA THR A 101 -6.45 -20.78 0.92
C THR A 101 -5.37 -19.72 1.10
N CYS A 102 -4.76 -19.26 0.00
CA CYS A 102 -3.73 -18.23 0.08
C CYS A 102 -4.10 -16.98 -0.70
N SER A 103 -3.72 -15.81 -0.18
CA SER A 103 -3.90 -14.56 -0.89
C SER A 103 -2.72 -13.62 -0.76
N SER A 104 -2.38 -12.97 -1.86
CA SER A 104 -1.39 -11.90 -1.93
C SER A 104 -2.04 -10.65 -2.52
N ARG A 105 -2.11 -9.56 -1.76
CA ARG A 105 -2.70 -8.29 -2.22
C ARG A 105 -1.73 -7.16 -2.00
N PHE A 106 -1.48 -6.37 -3.05
CA PHE A 106 -0.61 -5.20 -3.02
C PHE A 106 -1.40 -4.00 -3.52
N LEU A 107 -2.02 -3.28 -2.60
CA LEU A 107 -2.86 -2.11 -2.91
C LEU A 107 -2.06 -0.84 -2.72
N VAL A 108 -2.24 0.15 -3.61
CA VAL A 108 -1.41 1.35 -3.58
C VAL A 108 -2.25 2.61 -3.37
N THR A 109 -1.84 3.41 -2.39
CA THR A 109 -2.31 4.77 -2.18
C THR A 109 -1.23 5.75 -2.66
N ILE A 110 -1.65 6.78 -3.40
CA ILE A 110 -0.77 7.79 -3.99
C ILE A 110 -1.11 9.16 -3.42
N THR A 111 -0.08 9.91 -3.03
CA THR A 111 -0.20 11.31 -2.63
C THR A 111 0.83 12.15 -3.37
N TYR A 112 0.50 13.41 -3.64
CA TYR A 112 1.43 14.37 -4.23
C TYR A 112 1.39 15.67 -3.42
N ASN A 113 2.48 16.42 -3.43
CA ASN A 113 2.53 17.74 -2.80
C ASN A 113 2.94 18.83 -3.80
N ARG A 114 2.73 20.09 -3.39
CA ARG A 114 3.08 21.28 -4.19
C ARG A 114 4.58 21.44 -4.49
N HIS A 115 5.44 20.67 -3.82
CA HIS A 115 6.89 20.72 -3.99
C HIS A 115 7.38 19.69 -5.02
N GLY A 116 6.48 19.11 -5.81
CA GLY A 116 6.83 18.13 -6.84
C GLY A 116 7.30 16.80 -6.26
N VAL A 117 6.82 16.43 -5.07
CA VAL A 117 7.05 15.10 -4.49
C VAL A 117 5.80 14.25 -4.67
N ILE A 118 5.98 13.06 -5.23
CA ILE A 118 4.96 12.01 -5.27
C ILE A 118 5.35 10.90 -4.29
N SER A 119 4.41 10.42 -3.50
CA SER A 119 4.62 9.37 -2.52
C SER A 119 3.61 8.25 -2.71
N PHE A 120 4.10 7.03 -2.57
CA PHE A 120 3.33 5.81 -2.71
C PHE A 120 3.40 5.02 -1.42
N ARG A 121 2.24 4.59 -0.93
CA ARG A 121 2.10 3.62 0.14
C ARG A 121 1.50 2.37 -0.49
N GLN A 122 2.19 1.25 -0.34
CA GLN A 122 1.72 -0.06 -0.75
C GLN A 122 1.34 -0.85 0.51
N ASP A 123 0.06 -1.16 0.64
CA ASP A 123 -0.46 -2.07 1.64
C ASP A 123 -0.33 -3.49 1.08
N ALA A 124 0.63 -4.26 1.63
CA ALA A 124 0.95 -5.61 1.20
C ALA A 124 0.37 -6.61 2.22
N GLU A 125 -0.59 -7.40 1.78
CA GLU A 125 -1.23 -8.45 2.56
C GLU A 125 -0.81 -9.79 1.98
N PHE A 126 -0.24 -10.65 2.82
CA PHE A 126 0.13 -12.00 2.41
C PHE A 126 -0.41 -12.98 3.44
N SER A 127 -1.29 -13.88 2.99
CA SER A 127 -1.89 -14.92 3.82
C SER A 127 -1.55 -16.26 3.19
N PRO A 128 -0.39 -16.87 3.48
CA PRO A 128 0.04 -18.13 2.87
C PRO A 128 -0.59 -19.37 3.51
N VAL A 129 -1.04 -19.30 4.76
CA VAL A 129 -1.64 -20.43 5.52
C VAL A 129 -2.38 -19.84 6.75
N ALA A 130 -2.31 -20.49 7.94
CA ALA A 130 -2.97 -20.09 9.17
C ALA A 130 -2.58 -18.70 9.74
N ALA A 131 -1.43 -18.15 9.32
CA ALA A 131 -0.99 -16.82 9.72
C ALA A 131 -0.74 -15.96 8.47
N GLY A 132 -1.39 -14.81 8.40
CA GLY A 132 -1.09 -13.76 7.43
C GLY A 132 -0.19 -12.70 8.03
N TYR A 133 0.53 -11.97 7.17
CA TYR A 133 1.21 -10.74 7.55
C TYR A 133 0.72 -9.57 6.70
N HIS A 134 0.61 -8.42 7.35
CA HIS A 134 0.39 -7.14 6.71
C HIS A 134 1.68 -6.32 6.82
N LYS A 135 2.19 -5.84 5.70
CA LYS A 135 3.35 -4.97 5.62
C LYS A 135 2.99 -3.71 4.86
N TYR A 136 3.52 -2.59 5.33
CA TYR A 136 3.49 -1.35 4.58
C TYR A 136 4.83 -1.14 3.89
N ASN A 137 4.81 -1.14 2.56
CA ASN A 137 5.93 -0.75 1.72
C ASN A 137 5.65 0.62 1.10
N GLY A 138 6.66 1.24 0.50
CA GLY A 138 6.46 2.50 -0.20
C GLY A 138 7.71 3.32 -0.41
N GLY A 139 7.51 4.48 -1.02
CA GLY A 139 8.59 5.42 -1.31
C GLY A 139 8.06 6.76 -1.77
N ALA A 140 8.83 7.81 -1.48
CA ALA A 140 8.65 9.13 -2.03
C ALA A 140 9.65 9.36 -3.17
N TYR A 141 9.25 10.08 -4.20
CA TYR A 141 10.07 10.39 -5.37
C TYR A 141 9.93 11.86 -5.73
N SER A 142 11.02 12.46 -6.20
CA SER A 142 11.00 13.79 -6.80
C SER A 142 10.51 13.70 -8.24
N LEU A 143 9.46 14.43 -8.61
CA LEU A 143 8.97 14.53 -9.98
C LEU A 143 9.92 15.32 -10.91
N THR A 144 10.86 16.08 -10.33
CA THR A 144 11.91 16.79 -11.08
C THR A 144 13.04 15.84 -11.51
N THR A 145 13.47 14.94 -10.62
CA THR A 145 14.67 14.11 -10.84
C THR A 145 14.37 12.63 -11.07
N GLY A 146 13.17 12.17 -10.71
CA GLY A 146 12.78 10.75 -10.69
C GLY A 146 13.46 9.94 -9.59
N ASN A 147 14.29 10.56 -8.75
CA ASN A 147 15.01 9.87 -7.70
C ASN A 147 14.09 9.59 -6.52
N ARG A 148 14.24 8.40 -5.92
CA ARG A 148 13.66 8.08 -4.62
C ARG A 148 14.28 9.02 -3.58
N ILE A 149 13.44 9.63 -2.76
CA ILE A 149 13.84 10.45 -1.63
C ILE A 149 14.06 9.49 -0.46
N PRO A 150 15.31 9.30 -0.01
CA PRO A 150 15.59 8.31 0.98
C PRO A 150 15.32 8.90 2.38
N VAL A 151 14.75 8.06 3.24
CA VAL A 151 14.25 8.45 4.57
C VAL A 151 15.39 8.97 5.45
N ASP A 152 16.59 8.41 5.32
CA ASP A 152 17.82 8.84 5.97
C ASP A 152 18.22 10.27 5.57
N ARG A 153 18.15 10.66 4.30
CA ARG A 153 18.47 12.03 3.87
C ARG A 153 17.44 13.05 4.38
N THR A 154 16.18 12.64 4.53
CA THR A 154 15.11 13.48 5.09
C THR A 154 15.19 13.57 6.63
N LEU A 155 15.49 12.45 7.30
CA LEU A 155 15.50 12.36 8.75
C LEU A 155 16.87 12.67 9.38
N ALA A 156 18.00 12.48 8.71
CA ALA A 156 19.33 12.74 9.29
C ALA A 156 19.53 14.20 9.71
N LYS A 157 18.87 15.15 9.04
CA LYS A 157 18.85 16.56 9.44
C LYS A 157 17.94 16.86 10.63
N CYS A 158 17.03 15.95 10.96
CA CYS A 158 15.95 16.15 11.94
C CYS A 158 15.90 15.06 13.02
N TRP A 159 16.82 14.08 13.02
CA TRP A 159 16.71 12.83 13.80
C TRP A 159 16.53 13.07 15.30
N PRO A 160 17.28 13.99 15.94
CA PRO A 160 17.07 14.29 17.37
C PRO A 160 15.66 14.84 17.63
N ASN A 161 15.17 15.70 16.73
CA ASN A 161 13.84 16.29 16.83
C ASN A 161 12.74 15.28 16.47
N PHE A 162 12.97 14.37 15.53
CA PHE A 162 12.00 13.36 15.10
C PHE A 162 11.73 12.33 16.20
N ALA A 163 12.79 11.84 16.86
CA ALA A 163 12.65 10.94 18.00
C ALA A 163 11.92 11.63 19.18
N ALA A 164 12.24 12.90 19.46
CA ALA A 164 11.58 13.68 20.51
C ALA A 164 10.11 13.99 20.19
N ILE A 165 9.81 14.36 18.94
CA ILE A 165 8.44 14.64 18.47
C ILE A 165 7.59 13.37 18.51
N ASN A 166 8.12 12.22 18.06
CA ASN A 166 7.37 10.97 18.09
C ASN A 166 7.16 10.46 19.51
N ARG A 167 8.12 10.59 20.43
CA ARG A 167 7.89 10.30 21.85
C ARG A 167 6.75 11.14 22.41
N LYS A 168 6.74 12.46 22.19
CA LYS A 168 5.66 13.34 22.66
C LYS A 168 4.29 12.93 22.11
N LYS A 169 4.21 12.49 20.84
CA LYS A 169 2.96 12.02 20.23
C LYS A 169 2.48 10.69 20.81
N ILE A 170 3.39 9.76 21.06
CA ILE A 170 3.07 8.47 21.70
C ILE A 170 2.55 8.71 23.11
N THR A 171 3.25 9.52 23.92
CA THR A 171 2.82 9.83 25.29
C THR A 171 1.47 10.54 25.33
N ALA A 172 1.17 11.41 24.36
CA ALA A 172 -0.14 12.06 24.27
C ALA A 172 -1.26 11.06 23.90
N ALA A 173 -0.99 10.10 23.02
CA ALA A 173 -1.95 9.05 22.66
C ALA A 173 -2.20 8.08 23.82
N GLU A 174 -1.16 7.71 24.55
CA GLU A 174 -1.25 6.88 25.76
C GLU A 174 -2.04 7.60 26.87
N ALA A 175 -1.79 8.89 27.07
CA ALA A 175 -2.54 9.71 28.03
C ALA A 175 -4.02 9.82 27.66
N LEU A 176 -4.35 10.00 26.38
CA LEU A 176 -5.73 10.04 25.91
C LEU A 176 -6.44 8.70 26.14
N ALA A 177 -5.79 7.58 25.79
CA ALA A 177 -6.34 6.25 26.02
C ALA A 177 -6.57 5.96 27.51
N ALA A 178 -5.66 6.41 28.40
CA ALA A 178 -5.82 6.26 29.83
C ALA A 178 -7.01 7.07 30.38
N VAL A 179 -7.24 8.29 29.87
CA VAL A 179 -8.41 9.11 30.23
C VAL A 179 -9.71 8.47 29.75
N GLU A 180 -9.74 7.91 28.53
CA GLU A 180 -10.93 7.21 28.01
C GLU A 180 -11.26 5.95 28.83
N ILE A 181 -10.25 5.20 29.26
CA ILE A 181 -10.42 4.03 30.15
C ILE A 181 -10.94 4.48 31.52
N ALA A 182 -10.34 5.50 32.13
CA ALA A 182 -10.77 6.03 33.42
C ALA A 182 -12.21 6.56 33.37
N ALA A 183 -12.59 7.23 32.28
CA ALA A 183 -13.95 7.71 32.06
C ALA A 183 -14.97 6.56 31.95
N LYS A 184 -14.62 5.44 31.29
CA LYS A 184 -15.48 4.25 31.24
C LYS A 184 -15.68 3.61 32.62
N VAL A 185 -14.59 3.46 33.38
CA VAL A 185 -14.63 2.91 34.76
C VAL A 185 -15.52 3.77 35.68
N LEU A 186 -15.43 5.10 35.58
CA LEU A 186 -16.21 6.03 36.40
C LEU A 186 -17.69 6.12 35.97
N THR A 187 -18.02 5.82 34.71
CA THR A 187 -19.39 5.89 34.20
C THR A 187 -20.12 4.54 34.21
N GLY A 188 -19.48 3.48 34.71
CA GLY A 188 -20.09 2.16 34.89
C GLY A 188 -20.50 1.47 33.58
N ARG A 189 -19.86 1.81 32.46
CA ARG A 189 -20.04 1.17 31.15
C ARG A 189 -18.82 0.35 30.76
#